data_AF-A0AB73KBM6-F1
#
_entry.id   AF-A0AB73KBM6-F1
#
_cell.length_a   1.000
_cell.length_b   1.000
_cell.length_c   1.000
_cell.angle_alpha   90.00
_cell.angle_beta   90.00
_cell.angle_gamma   90.00
#
_symmetry.space_group_name_H-M   'P 1'
#
loop_
_entity.id
_entity.type
_entity.pdbx_description
1 polymer ?
#
loop_
_entity_poly.entity_id
_entity_poly.type
_entity_poly.pdbx_seq_one_letter_code
_entity_poly.pdbx_strand_id
1 'polypeptide(L)'
;MAAAALAAAPVSLAGPAAAARAAGPPQAAPFGSVARLMAVPAIGRDVGWLRQALQVAVELELSTIPPYLCGWWSVKDRGSEVARLIRRIVGDEMYHLGVVCNLLVAVGGRPRISDAAPTYPGPLPGGVRAGVNVYLSGLTKSVVHDVMMAIEAPDAPLTRSRATSPSVADFYSTLQQAFRQAAPELSARGQLSEHIGSAVLKPVENLDDVERCLEVIKEQGEGTITSPDESFGDDHPAHYYAFGEIYHGRRLLKVGGSRQFTGAPVPFPDTRPMATVPAGGWPHASVPVRRLLDHFDTTYHAVLDTLETAWDGGDPSALRAAVHAMRGLETPAVALMEIGIPGTPGNYGPQFRPPLSSRPTGQ
;
A
#
# COMPACT_ATOMS: atom_id res chain seq x y z
N MET A 1 -63.10 18.33 7.16
CA MET A 1 -62.01 18.91 6.35
C MET A 1 -61.50 20.16 7.05
N ALA A 2 -60.33 20.09 7.68
CA ALA A 2 -59.48 21.22 8.03
C ALA A 2 -58.09 20.65 8.36
N ALA A 3 -57.12 20.92 7.51
CA ALA A 3 -55.74 20.46 7.61
C ALA A 3 -54.97 21.39 8.57
N ALA A 4 -54.30 20.81 9.57
CA ALA A 4 -53.35 21.53 10.43
C ALA A 4 -51.93 21.21 9.94
N ALA A 5 -51.24 22.21 9.42
CA ALA A 5 -49.84 22.14 9.02
C ALA A 5 -48.95 22.30 10.27
N LEU A 6 -48.12 21.30 10.55
CA LEU A 6 -47.02 21.41 11.51
C LEU A 6 -45.81 22.06 10.83
N ALA A 7 -45.40 23.22 11.33
CA ALA A 7 -44.14 23.87 10.96
C ALA A 7 -42.96 23.17 11.64
N ALA A 8 -42.00 22.69 10.85
CA ALA A 8 -40.75 22.13 11.32
C ALA A 8 -39.73 23.26 11.60
N ALA A 9 -39.09 23.21 12.77
CA ALA A 9 -37.99 24.10 13.15
C ALA A 9 -36.70 23.73 12.39
N PRO A 10 -35.84 24.70 12.02
CA PRO A 10 -34.60 24.40 11.31
C PRO A 10 -33.55 23.81 12.26
N VAL A 11 -33.02 22.65 11.87
CA VAL A 11 -31.85 22.02 12.50
C VAL A 11 -30.61 22.81 12.08
N SER A 12 -29.90 23.39 13.05
CA SER A 12 -28.62 24.06 12.85
C SER A 12 -27.56 23.02 12.48
N LEU A 13 -27.06 23.07 11.24
CA LEU A 13 -25.91 22.30 10.80
C LEU A 13 -24.64 22.90 11.43
N ALA A 14 -24.07 22.19 12.41
CA ALA A 14 -22.73 22.46 12.89
C ALA A 14 -21.74 22.33 11.72
N GLY A 15 -20.96 23.40 11.49
CA GLY A 15 -19.99 23.49 10.39
C GLY A 15 -18.85 22.47 10.48
N PRO A 16 -18.14 22.23 9.37
CA PRO A 16 -17.09 21.23 9.30
C PRO A 16 -15.92 21.61 10.21
N ALA A 17 -15.47 20.65 11.02
CA ALA A 17 -14.25 20.76 11.80
C ALA A 17 -13.06 21.06 10.88
N ALA A 18 -12.24 22.02 11.31
CA ALA A 18 -11.16 22.61 10.55
C ALA A 18 -10.18 21.58 9.99
N ALA A 19 -9.88 21.78 8.71
CA ALA A 19 -8.95 21.02 7.90
C ALA A 19 -7.55 20.90 8.52
N ALA A 20 -6.93 19.74 8.23
CA ALA A 20 -5.54 19.43 8.49
C ALA A 20 -4.60 20.59 8.08
N ARG A 21 -3.73 21.00 9.00
CA ARG A 21 -2.68 21.98 8.74
C ARG A 21 -1.54 21.34 7.94
N ALA A 22 -1.29 21.94 6.77
CA ALA A 22 -0.05 22.03 5.99
C ALA A 22 0.92 20.84 6.04
N ALA A 23 0.87 20.01 4.98
CA ALA A 23 2.00 19.19 4.57
C ALA A 23 3.22 20.08 4.25
N GLY A 24 4.40 19.69 4.74
CA GLY A 24 5.67 20.31 4.34
C GLY A 24 5.95 20.09 2.84
N PRO A 25 7.05 20.68 2.30
CA PRO A 25 7.40 20.48 0.90
C PRO A 25 7.55 18.98 0.58
N PRO A 26 7.09 18.53 -0.61
CA PRO A 26 7.15 17.11 -0.99
C PRO A 26 8.60 16.64 -0.94
N GLN A 27 8.86 15.62 -0.12
CA GLN A 27 10.16 14.98 -0.07
C GLN A 27 10.37 14.22 -1.39
N ALA A 28 11.54 14.40 -2.01
CA ALA A 28 11.85 13.71 -3.26
C ALA A 28 11.95 12.20 -3.03
N ALA A 29 11.31 11.39 -3.88
CA ALA A 29 11.42 9.94 -3.82
C ALA A 29 12.91 9.53 -3.96
N PRO A 30 13.43 8.66 -3.09
CA PRO A 30 14.85 8.31 -3.02
C PRO A 30 15.41 7.73 -4.34
N PHE A 31 14.57 7.14 -5.19
CA PHE A 31 15.00 6.45 -6.42
C PHE A 31 14.56 7.09 -7.73
N GLY A 32 13.87 8.24 -7.69
CA GLY A 32 13.44 8.99 -8.87
C GLY A 32 11.92 9.02 -9.07
N SER A 33 11.45 9.62 -10.19
CA SER A 33 10.02 9.74 -10.48
C SER A 33 9.58 8.79 -11.60
N VAL A 34 8.43 8.12 -11.41
CA VAL A 34 7.69 7.40 -12.46
C VAL A 34 7.45 8.32 -13.65
N ALA A 35 7.08 9.59 -13.43
CA ALA A 35 6.92 10.55 -14.53
C ALA A 35 8.20 10.70 -15.39
N ARG A 36 9.39 10.76 -14.77
CA ARG A 36 10.67 10.82 -15.49
C ARG A 36 10.97 9.51 -16.21
N LEU A 37 10.71 8.37 -15.56
CA LEU A 37 10.89 7.05 -16.18
C LEU A 37 9.97 6.86 -17.38
N MET A 38 8.70 7.23 -17.26
CA MET A 38 7.70 7.14 -18.32
C MET A 38 7.99 8.11 -19.48
N ALA A 39 8.62 9.25 -19.21
CA ALA A 39 9.04 10.21 -20.24
C ALA A 39 10.19 9.69 -21.13
N VAL A 40 10.92 8.65 -20.71
CA VAL A 40 11.92 7.99 -21.56
C VAL A 40 11.18 7.33 -22.74
N PRO A 41 11.53 7.64 -24.01
CA PRO A 41 10.92 7.01 -25.17
C PRO A 41 11.09 5.50 -25.14
N ALA A 42 10.12 4.76 -25.67
CA ALA A 42 10.11 3.29 -25.67
C ALA A 42 11.44 2.67 -26.12
N ILE A 43 12.05 3.20 -27.20
CA ILE A 43 13.33 2.72 -27.73
C ILE A 43 14.54 2.92 -26.80
N GLY A 44 14.43 3.81 -25.81
CA GLY A 44 15.47 4.07 -24.82
C GLY A 44 15.27 3.34 -23.48
N ARG A 45 14.26 2.48 -23.36
CA ARG A 45 13.94 1.73 -22.13
C ARG A 45 14.70 0.41 -22.09
N ASP A 46 16.01 0.49 -21.91
CA ASP A 46 16.92 -0.66 -21.83
C ASP A 46 16.90 -1.38 -20.46
N VAL A 47 17.81 -2.32 -20.26
CA VAL A 47 17.96 -3.05 -18.99
C VAL A 47 18.30 -2.12 -17.81
N GLY A 48 19.05 -1.05 -18.06
CA GLY A 48 19.35 -0.04 -17.05
C GLY A 48 18.08 0.70 -16.61
N TRP A 49 17.21 1.03 -17.56
CA TRP A 49 15.88 1.57 -17.28
C TRP A 49 15.01 0.59 -16.50
N LEU A 50 14.98 -0.70 -16.89
CA LEU A 50 14.21 -1.73 -16.18
C LEU A 50 14.62 -1.83 -14.71
N ARG A 51 15.92 -1.83 -14.42
CA ARG A 51 16.43 -1.86 -13.03
C ARG A 51 15.97 -0.66 -12.21
N GLN A 52 16.00 0.55 -12.79
CA GLN A 52 15.55 1.76 -12.12
C GLN A 52 14.03 1.73 -11.87
N ALA A 53 13.25 1.34 -12.88
CA ALA A 53 11.81 1.24 -12.77
C ALA A 53 11.41 0.17 -11.74
N LEU A 54 12.03 -1.00 -11.75
CA LEU A 54 11.76 -2.05 -10.76
C LEU A 54 12.16 -1.64 -9.34
N GLN A 55 13.21 -0.83 -9.15
CA GLN A 55 13.52 -0.28 -7.83
C GLN A 55 12.47 0.74 -7.35
N VAL A 56 11.88 1.52 -8.26
CA VAL A 56 10.72 2.37 -7.94
C VAL A 56 9.48 1.51 -7.63
N ALA A 57 9.30 0.38 -8.31
CA ALA A 57 8.24 -0.58 -7.99
C ALA A 57 8.41 -1.16 -6.58
N VAL A 58 9.65 -1.53 -6.18
CA VAL A 58 9.96 -1.96 -4.80
C VAL A 58 9.54 -0.89 -3.78
N GLU A 59 9.83 0.39 -4.04
CA GLU A 59 9.42 1.49 -3.19
C GLU A 59 7.89 1.62 -3.11
N LEU A 60 7.22 1.51 -4.27
CA LEU A 60 5.76 1.61 -4.38
C LEU A 60 5.05 0.51 -3.59
N GLU A 61 5.37 -0.76 -3.84
CA GLU A 61 4.77 -1.91 -3.15
C GLU A 61 5.07 -1.91 -1.65
N LEU A 62 6.27 -1.46 -1.25
CA LEU A 62 6.59 -1.32 0.17
C LEU A 62 5.76 -0.21 0.84
N SER A 63 5.36 0.82 0.09
CA SER A 63 4.66 1.99 0.64
C SER A 63 3.20 1.76 1.02
N THR A 64 2.57 0.71 0.49
CA THR A 64 1.17 0.36 0.73
C THR A 64 1.01 -0.50 2.00
N ILE A 65 2.03 -1.28 2.35
CA ILE A 65 2.00 -2.22 3.47
C ILE A 65 1.78 -1.51 4.84
N PRO A 66 2.55 -0.48 5.25
CA PRO A 66 2.35 0.18 6.54
C PRO A 66 0.95 0.79 6.78
N PRO A 67 0.34 1.58 5.87
CA PRO A 67 -1.00 2.11 6.11
C PRO A 67 -2.05 0.99 6.20
N TYR A 68 -1.91 -0.09 5.43
CA TYR A 68 -2.84 -1.21 5.45
C TYR A 68 -2.73 -2.02 6.75
N LEU A 69 -1.50 -2.23 7.25
CA LEU A 69 -1.26 -2.82 8.56
C LEU A 69 -1.81 -1.97 9.71
N CYS A 70 -1.65 -0.64 9.66
CA CYS A 70 -2.23 0.26 10.67
C CYS A 70 -3.76 0.11 10.71
N GLY A 71 -4.40 0.13 9.54
CA GLY A 71 -5.84 -0.12 9.42
C GLY A 71 -6.22 -1.49 9.99
N TRP A 72 -5.53 -2.55 9.59
CA TRP A 72 -5.79 -3.91 10.04
C TRP A 72 -5.63 -4.09 11.56
N TRP A 73 -4.51 -3.60 12.13
CA TRP A 73 -4.23 -3.70 13.57
C TRP A 73 -5.21 -2.90 14.43
N SER A 74 -5.78 -1.83 13.88
CA SER A 74 -6.80 -1.07 14.58
C SER A 74 -8.12 -1.83 14.73
N VAL A 75 -8.45 -2.79 13.86
CA VAL A 75 -9.70 -3.55 13.96
C VAL A 75 -9.69 -4.43 15.22
N LYS A 76 -10.74 -4.33 16.05
CA LYS A 76 -10.83 -5.09 17.30
C LYS A 76 -11.21 -6.55 17.06
N ASP A 77 -12.23 -6.80 16.25
CA ASP A 77 -12.66 -8.15 15.87
C ASP A 77 -11.92 -8.66 14.63
N ARG A 78 -10.95 -9.55 14.84
CA ARG A 78 -10.15 -10.16 13.76
C ARG A 78 -10.90 -11.24 12.97
N GLY A 79 -12.06 -11.71 13.45
CA GLY A 79 -12.95 -12.59 12.70
C GLY A 79 -13.85 -11.87 11.69
N SER A 80 -13.99 -10.54 11.84
CA SER A 80 -14.84 -9.72 10.98
C SER A 80 -14.46 -9.82 9.50
N GLU A 81 -15.44 -9.62 8.63
CA GLU A 81 -15.24 -9.63 7.17
C GLU A 81 -14.20 -8.58 6.75
N VAL A 82 -14.28 -7.38 7.33
CA VAL A 82 -13.33 -6.28 7.07
C VAL A 82 -11.91 -6.65 7.49
N ALA A 83 -11.71 -7.27 8.67
CA ALA A 83 -10.38 -7.69 9.10
C ALA A 83 -9.79 -8.76 8.17
N ARG A 84 -10.59 -9.71 7.69
CA ARG A 84 -10.15 -10.74 6.74
C ARG A 84 -9.80 -10.17 5.38
N LEU A 85 -10.61 -9.24 4.88
CA LEU A 85 -10.40 -8.53 3.62
C LEU A 85 -9.08 -7.76 3.65
N ILE A 86 -8.86 -6.91 4.66
CA ILE A 86 -7.61 -6.12 4.76
C ILE A 86 -6.40 -7.05 4.94
N ARG A 87 -6.53 -8.13 5.74
CA ARG A 87 -5.43 -9.10 5.92
C ARG A 87 -5.01 -9.77 4.60
N ARG A 88 -5.98 -10.11 3.75
CA ARG A 88 -5.69 -10.67 2.42
C ARG A 88 -4.92 -9.66 1.58
N ILE A 89 -5.43 -8.43 1.47
CA ILE A 89 -4.76 -7.36 0.69
C ILE A 89 -3.33 -7.14 1.18
N VAL A 90 -3.12 -7.03 2.49
CA VAL A 90 -1.76 -6.92 3.06
C VAL A 90 -0.86 -8.09 2.62
N GLY A 91 -1.40 -9.31 2.52
CA GLY A 91 -0.66 -10.46 2.01
C GLY A 91 -0.35 -10.36 0.52
N ASP A 92 -1.28 -9.81 -0.27
CA ASP A 92 -1.09 -9.55 -1.70
C ASP A 92 0.02 -8.50 -1.90
N GLU A 93 0.02 -7.38 -1.18
CA GLU A 93 1.07 -6.34 -1.25
C GLU A 93 2.46 -6.90 -0.87
N MET A 94 2.53 -7.74 0.16
CA MET A 94 3.79 -8.43 0.52
C MET A 94 4.27 -9.36 -0.60
N TYR A 95 3.33 -10.01 -1.29
CA TYR A 95 3.65 -10.87 -2.43
C TYR A 95 4.09 -10.03 -3.65
N HIS A 96 3.43 -8.90 -3.92
CA HIS A 96 3.80 -7.95 -4.98
C HIS A 96 5.23 -7.43 -4.78
N LEU A 97 5.56 -7.01 -3.55
CA LEU A 97 6.93 -6.65 -3.17
C LEU A 97 7.94 -7.77 -3.49
N GLY A 98 7.59 -9.02 -3.17
CA GLY A 98 8.42 -10.18 -3.49
C GLY A 98 8.59 -10.39 -5.00
N VAL A 99 7.52 -10.23 -5.78
CA VAL A 99 7.53 -10.34 -7.24
C VAL A 99 8.44 -9.28 -7.86
N VAL A 100 8.31 -8.01 -7.48
CA VAL A 100 9.15 -6.93 -8.03
C VAL A 100 10.61 -7.08 -7.62
N CYS A 101 10.89 -7.63 -6.44
CA CYS A 101 12.26 -8.00 -6.05
C CYS A 101 12.83 -9.13 -6.91
N ASN A 102 12.06 -10.20 -7.16
CA ASN A 102 12.46 -11.28 -8.08
C ASN A 102 12.71 -10.76 -9.50
N LEU A 103 11.83 -9.91 -10.03
CA LEU A 103 12.00 -9.27 -11.33
C LEU A 103 13.27 -8.41 -11.39
N LEU A 104 13.55 -7.62 -10.35
CA LEU A 104 14.74 -6.79 -10.27
C LEU A 104 16.02 -7.64 -10.26
N VAL A 105 16.04 -8.73 -9.49
CA VAL A 105 17.15 -9.69 -9.49
C VAL A 105 17.28 -10.39 -10.85
N ALA A 106 16.17 -10.74 -11.49
CA ALA A 106 16.16 -11.44 -12.78
C ALA A 106 16.90 -10.66 -13.88
N VAL A 107 16.78 -9.33 -13.87
CA VAL A 107 17.49 -8.44 -14.80
C VAL A 107 18.88 -8.02 -14.30
N GLY A 108 19.41 -8.67 -13.26
CA GLY A 108 20.74 -8.44 -12.68
C GLY A 108 20.83 -7.19 -11.77
N GLY A 109 19.72 -6.73 -11.23
CA GLY A 109 19.68 -5.71 -10.18
C GLY A 109 19.78 -6.30 -8.77
N ARG A 110 19.84 -5.41 -7.77
CA ARG A 110 19.79 -5.77 -6.34
C ARG A 110 18.76 -4.88 -5.65
N PRO A 111 17.67 -5.43 -5.09
CA PRO A 111 16.70 -4.64 -4.33
C PRO A 111 17.37 -3.87 -3.19
N ARG A 112 17.10 -2.57 -3.10
CA ARG A 112 17.51 -1.71 -1.98
C ARG A 112 16.29 -1.40 -1.11
N ILE A 113 15.86 -2.37 -0.31
CA ILE A 113 14.58 -2.34 0.40
C ILE A 113 14.65 -1.37 1.59
N SER A 114 15.75 -1.37 2.33
CA SER A 114 15.93 -0.49 3.50
C SER A 114 15.93 0.98 3.11
N ASP A 115 16.62 1.30 2.01
CA ASP A 115 16.65 2.66 1.43
C ASP A 115 15.31 3.05 0.76
N ALA A 116 14.45 2.08 0.41
CA ALA A 116 13.15 2.29 -0.21
C ALA A 116 12.00 2.45 0.78
N ALA A 117 12.26 2.30 2.07
CA ALA A 117 11.25 2.51 3.09
C ALA A 117 10.80 3.99 3.10
N PRO A 118 9.53 4.29 2.81
CA PRO A 118 9.05 5.65 2.72
C PRO A 118 8.92 6.30 4.09
N THR A 119 8.86 7.62 4.11
CA THR A 119 8.48 8.39 5.29
C THR A 119 7.02 8.82 5.18
N TYR A 120 6.28 8.72 6.28
CA TYR A 120 4.88 9.13 6.35
C TYR A 120 4.69 10.37 7.24
N PRO A 121 3.70 11.23 6.95
CA PRO A 121 2.92 11.23 5.72
C PRO A 121 3.75 11.74 4.53
N GLY A 122 3.39 11.30 3.32
CA GLY A 122 4.11 11.67 2.10
C GLY A 122 3.37 11.29 0.82
N PRO A 123 3.85 11.72 -0.36
CA PRO A 123 3.28 11.28 -1.63
C PRO A 123 3.55 9.80 -1.87
N LEU A 124 2.81 9.19 -2.81
CA LEU A 124 3.19 7.87 -3.31
C LEU A 124 4.56 7.92 -4.01
N PRO A 125 5.39 6.87 -3.84
CA PRO A 125 6.67 6.71 -4.52
C PRO A 125 6.59 6.95 -6.02
N GLY A 126 7.63 7.60 -6.54
CA GLY A 126 7.72 7.92 -7.96
C GLY A 126 6.68 8.92 -8.49
N GLY A 127 5.76 9.43 -7.67
CA GLY A 127 4.75 10.40 -8.09
C GLY A 127 3.64 9.80 -8.95
N VAL A 128 3.41 8.48 -8.87
CA VAL A 128 2.14 7.90 -9.32
C VAL A 128 1.00 8.55 -8.56
N ARG A 129 -0.15 8.74 -9.21
CA ARG A 129 -1.33 9.39 -8.61
C ARG A 129 -1.00 10.71 -7.90
N ALA A 130 -0.46 11.66 -8.64
CA ALA A 130 -0.11 12.97 -8.06
C ALA A 130 -1.30 13.56 -7.29
N GLY A 131 -1.06 13.91 -6.03
CA GLY A 131 -2.08 14.45 -5.11
C GLY A 131 -2.53 13.46 -4.03
N VAL A 132 -2.25 12.16 -4.16
CA VAL A 132 -2.45 11.20 -3.07
C VAL A 132 -1.37 11.41 -2.01
N ASN A 133 -1.79 11.72 -0.78
CA ASN A 133 -0.93 11.84 0.38
C ASN A 133 -1.19 10.67 1.32
N VAL A 134 -0.24 9.75 1.40
CA VAL A 134 -0.32 8.54 2.23
C VAL A 134 0.05 8.91 3.66
N TYR A 135 -0.82 8.55 4.61
CA TYR A 135 -0.61 8.79 6.04
C TYR A 135 -1.00 7.57 6.87
N LEU A 136 -0.42 7.44 8.07
CA LEU A 136 -0.66 6.33 8.98
C LEU A 136 -1.75 6.71 10.00
N SER A 137 -2.77 5.88 10.13
CA SER A 137 -3.90 6.06 11.05
C SER A 137 -4.60 4.72 11.29
N GLY A 138 -5.41 4.64 12.35
CA GLY A 138 -6.38 3.55 12.48
C GLY A 138 -7.43 3.60 11.36
N LEU A 139 -8.14 2.48 11.16
CA LEU A 139 -9.16 2.33 10.13
C LEU A 139 -10.34 3.26 10.44
N THR A 140 -10.57 4.20 9.53
CA THR A 140 -11.73 5.11 9.49
C THR A 140 -12.23 5.17 8.06
N LYS A 141 -13.48 5.61 7.83
CA LYS A 141 -13.99 5.79 6.46
C LYS A 141 -13.11 6.74 5.63
N SER A 142 -12.56 7.79 6.25
CA SER A 142 -11.65 8.71 5.60
C SER A 142 -10.35 8.03 5.19
N VAL A 143 -9.73 7.21 6.05
CA VAL A 143 -8.51 6.47 5.68
C VAL A 143 -8.79 5.46 4.56
N VAL A 144 -9.93 4.76 4.61
CA VAL A 144 -10.33 3.84 3.54
C VAL A 144 -10.46 4.58 2.20
N HIS A 145 -11.08 5.76 2.17
CA HIS A 145 -11.28 6.52 0.94
C HIS A 145 -10.02 7.28 0.48
N ASP A 146 -9.46 8.11 1.34
CA ASP A 146 -8.42 9.10 1.00
C ASP A 146 -7.03 8.47 0.87
N VAL A 147 -6.83 7.27 1.42
CA VAL A 147 -5.56 6.53 1.34
C VAL A 147 -5.77 5.22 0.58
N MET A 148 -6.50 4.25 1.15
CA MET A 148 -6.52 2.89 0.61
C MET A 148 -7.15 2.83 -0.80
N MET A 149 -8.38 3.32 -0.97
CA MET A 149 -9.01 3.40 -2.29
C MET A 149 -8.27 4.36 -3.23
N ALA A 150 -7.70 5.44 -2.71
CA ALA A 150 -6.97 6.40 -3.53
C ALA A 150 -5.69 5.79 -4.13
N ILE A 151 -4.99 4.92 -3.39
CA ILE A 151 -3.82 4.17 -3.86
C ILE A 151 -4.20 3.16 -4.95
N GLU A 152 -5.34 2.49 -4.80
CA GLU A 152 -5.76 1.42 -5.72
C GLU A 152 -6.66 1.88 -6.89
N ALA A 153 -6.99 3.17 -6.98
CA ALA A 153 -8.03 3.65 -7.90
C ALA A 153 -7.73 3.37 -9.39
N PRO A 154 -8.52 2.60 -10.14
CA PRO A 154 -8.22 2.40 -11.56
C PRO A 154 -8.15 3.72 -12.34
N ASP A 155 -7.43 3.78 -13.47
CA ASP A 155 -7.34 5.00 -14.29
C ASP A 155 -8.70 5.53 -14.74
N ALA A 156 -9.63 4.62 -15.03
CA ALA A 156 -11.01 4.91 -15.33
C ALA A 156 -11.90 4.07 -14.41
N PRO A 157 -12.21 4.58 -13.19
CA PRO A 157 -13.17 3.94 -12.32
C PRO A 157 -14.47 3.69 -13.07
N LEU A 158 -15.04 2.49 -12.89
CA LEU A 158 -16.36 2.14 -13.44
C LEU A 158 -17.47 3.11 -13.01
N THR A 159 -17.16 4.00 -12.05
CA THR A 159 -18.04 5.00 -11.48
C THR A 159 -17.75 6.46 -11.89
N ARG A 160 -16.65 6.84 -12.60
CA ARG A 160 -16.41 8.18 -13.25
C ARG A 160 -14.97 8.41 -13.78
N SER A 161 -14.83 9.42 -14.67
CA SER A 161 -13.67 10.18 -15.24
C SER A 161 -12.21 9.73 -15.03
N ARG A 162 -11.41 9.80 -16.11
CA ARG A 162 -9.98 9.50 -16.19
C ARG A 162 -9.10 10.42 -15.31
N ALA A 163 -8.11 9.85 -14.62
CA ALA A 163 -7.09 10.60 -13.89
C ALA A 163 -6.13 11.37 -14.83
N THR A 164 -5.49 12.43 -14.33
CA THR A 164 -4.51 13.26 -15.07
C THR A 164 -3.06 12.81 -14.87
N SER A 165 -2.80 11.93 -13.91
CA SER A 165 -1.49 11.34 -13.61
C SER A 165 -1.56 9.83 -13.80
N PRO A 166 -0.42 9.16 -14.11
CA PRO A 166 -0.39 7.71 -14.28
C PRO A 166 -0.91 6.96 -13.05
N SER A 167 -1.73 5.93 -13.27
CA SER A 167 -2.07 4.92 -12.27
C SER A 167 -0.90 3.96 -11.99
N VAL A 168 -1.12 3.05 -11.04
CA VAL A 168 -0.19 1.95 -10.77
C VAL A 168 -0.21 0.97 -11.95
N ALA A 169 -1.38 0.71 -12.53
CA ALA A 169 -1.52 -0.13 -13.71
C ALA A 169 -0.83 0.44 -14.97
N ASP A 170 -0.84 1.76 -15.18
CA ASP A 170 -0.13 2.44 -16.26
C ASP A 170 1.39 2.24 -16.13
N PHE A 171 1.90 2.35 -14.90
CA PHE A 171 3.30 2.13 -14.60
C PHE A 171 3.72 0.67 -14.89
N TYR A 172 2.95 -0.31 -14.42
CA TYR A 172 3.24 -1.72 -14.69
C TYR A 172 3.05 -2.13 -16.16
N SER A 173 2.09 -1.52 -16.86
CA SER A 173 1.94 -1.70 -18.32
C SER A 173 3.15 -1.17 -19.08
N THR A 174 3.72 -0.06 -18.62
CA THR A 174 4.97 0.50 -19.17
C THR A 174 6.16 -0.43 -18.94
N LEU A 175 6.28 -1.00 -17.73
CA LEU A 175 7.28 -2.02 -17.40
C LEU A 175 7.14 -3.24 -18.31
N GLN A 176 5.93 -3.78 -18.47
CA GLN A 176 5.65 -4.93 -19.33
C GLN A 176 6.06 -4.67 -20.79
N GLN A 177 5.75 -3.49 -21.32
CA GLN A 177 6.19 -3.08 -22.66
C GLN A 177 7.71 -3.01 -22.77
N ALA A 178 8.39 -2.44 -21.76
CA ALA A 178 9.84 -2.33 -21.76
C ALA A 178 10.52 -3.71 -21.71
N PHE A 179 9.99 -4.67 -20.93
CA PHE A 179 10.48 -6.05 -20.93
C PHE A 179 10.37 -6.71 -22.30
N ARG A 180 9.22 -6.58 -22.98
CA ARG A 180 9.03 -7.11 -24.35
C ARG A 180 10.00 -6.50 -25.36
N GLN A 181 10.30 -5.22 -25.23
CA GLN A 181 11.16 -4.49 -26.16
C GLN A 181 12.64 -4.76 -25.91
N ALA A 182 13.08 -4.68 -24.66
CA ALA A 182 14.47 -4.93 -24.29
C ALA A 182 14.83 -6.42 -24.39
N ALA A 183 13.83 -7.31 -24.21
CA ALA A 183 13.98 -8.77 -24.20
C ALA A 183 15.26 -9.23 -23.48
N PRO A 184 15.47 -8.80 -22.22
CA PRO A 184 16.73 -9.07 -21.52
C PRO A 184 16.93 -10.57 -21.29
N GLU A 185 18.18 -10.99 -21.20
CA GLU A 185 18.48 -12.28 -20.59
C GLU A 185 18.06 -12.24 -19.11
N LEU A 186 17.26 -13.22 -18.70
CA LEU A 186 16.76 -13.34 -17.33
C LEU A 186 17.52 -14.43 -16.58
N SER A 187 17.83 -14.18 -15.31
CA SER A 187 18.51 -15.16 -14.45
C SER A 187 17.69 -15.53 -13.22
N ALA A 188 17.42 -16.82 -13.04
CA ALA A 188 16.83 -17.34 -11.80
C ALA A 188 17.75 -17.23 -10.57
N ARG A 189 19.05 -16.98 -10.78
CA ARG A 189 20.04 -16.97 -9.69
C ARG A 189 19.79 -15.81 -8.74
N GLY A 190 19.63 -16.11 -7.45
CA GLY A 190 19.39 -15.13 -6.40
C GLY A 190 17.92 -14.73 -6.24
N GLN A 191 17.02 -15.25 -7.08
CA GLN A 191 15.59 -15.11 -6.88
C GLN A 191 15.10 -16.07 -5.79
N LEU A 192 13.95 -15.75 -5.19
CA LEU A 192 13.34 -16.54 -4.12
C LEU A 192 12.13 -17.34 -4.60
N SER A 193 11.87 -18.45 -3.90
CA SER A 193 10.70 -19.30 -4.08
C SER A 193 10.11 -19.68 -2.72
N GLU A 194 9.07 -18.98 -2.26
CA GLU A 194 8.49 -19.18 -0.92
C GLU A 194 6.98 -18.86 -0.92
N HIS A 195 6.27 -19.37 0.08
CA HIS A 195 4.88 -18.98 0.33
C HIS A 195 4.81 -17.59 0.99
N ILE A 196 4.06 -16.67 0.38
CA ILE A 196 3.77 -15.34 0.92
C ILE A 196 2.25 -15.19 0.96
N GLY A 197 1.68 -15.13 2.17
CA GLY A 197 0.22 -15.16 2.33
C GLY A 197 -0.37 -16.47 1.79
N SER A 198 -1.34 -16.36 0.88
CA SER A 198 -1.92 -17.47 0.13
C SER A 198 -1.17 -17.79 -1.18
N ALA A 199 -0.30 -16.89 -1.64
CA ALA A 199 0.39 -17.01 -2.91
C ALA A 199 1.76 -17.69 -2.77
N VAL A 200 2.29 -18.18 -3.91
CA VAL A 200 3.63 -18.77 -4.01
C VAL A 200 4.48 -17.85 -4.87
N LEU A 201 5.47 -17.21 -4.26
CA LEU A 201 6.52 -16.52 -4.99
C LEU A 201 7.35 -17.56 -5.75
N LYS A 202 7.60 -17.31 -7.04
CA LYS A 202 8.39 -18.18 -7.91
C LYS A 202 9.47 -17.38 -8.63
N PRO A 203 10.60 -18.00 -9.00
CA PRO A 203 11.56 -17.40 -9.92
C PRO A 203 10.90 -17.05 -11.25
N VAL A 204 11.37 -15.98 -11.86
CA VAL A 204 11.01 -15.49 -13.19
C VAL A 204 12.13 -15.88 -14.15
N GLU A 205 11.85 -16.80 -15.07
CA GLU A 205 12.87 -17.41 -15.92
C GLU A 205 12.78 -16.95 -17.39
N ASN A 206 11.61 -16.44 -17.81
CA ASN A 206 11.33 -16.05 -19.18
C ASN A 206 10.33 -14.88 -19.24
N LEU A 207 10.09 -14.34 -20.43
CA LEU A 207 9.16 -13.22 -20.63
C LEU A 207 7.70 -13.60 -20.31
N ASP A 208 7.29 -14.85 -20.51
CA ASP A 208 5.93 -15.28 -20.14
C ASP A 208 5.74 -15.20 -18.62
N ASP A 209 6.77 -15.55 -17.84
CA ASP A 209 6.77 -15.41 -16.40
C ASP A 209 6.67 -13.94 -15.98
N VAL A 210 7.41 -13.05 -16.66
CA VAL A 210 7.33 -11.59 -16.44
C VAL A 210 5.91 -11.11 -16.69
N GLU A 211 5.32 -11.44 -17.83
CA GLU A 211 3.97 -11.00 -18.20
C GLU A 211 2.93 -11.46 -17.19
N ARG A 212 2.99 -12.72 -16.78
CA ARG A 212 2.11 -13.28 -15.76
C ARG A 212 2.29 -12.58 -14.41
N CYS A 213 3.53 -12.34 -13.98
CA CYS A 213 3.81 -11.64 -12.72
C CYS A 213 3.28 -10.21 -12.70
N LEU A 214 3.51 -9.44 -13.77
CA LEU A 214 3.04 -8.06 -13.87
C LEU A 214 1.51 -7.98 -14.01
N GLU A 215 0.88 -8.94 -14.70
CA GLU A 215 -0.58 -8.98 -14.80
C GLU A 215 -1.22 -9.25 -13.43
N VAL A 216 -0.69 -10.19 -12.64
CA VAL A 216 -1.20 -10.46 -11.28
C VAL A 216 -1.19 -9.21 -10.40
N ILE A 217 -0.11 -8.41 -10.41
CA ILE A 217 -0.03 -7.17 -9.62
C ILE A 217 -1.13 -6.19 -10.06
N LYS A 218 -1.27 -5.97 -11.37
CA LYS A 218 -2.28 -5.06 -11.94
C LYS A 218 -3.70 -5.50 -11.59
N GLU A 219 -4.00 -6.78 -11.78
CA GLU A 219 -5.34 -7.34 -11.55
C GLU A 219 -5.72 -7.31 -10.08
N GLN A 220 -4.79 -7.65 -9.17
CA GLN A 220 -5.08 -7.65 -7.75
C GLN A 220 -5.28 -6.23 -7.20
N GLY A 221 -4.48 -5.24 -7.63
CA GLY A 221 -4.64 -3.85 -7.20
C GLY A 221 -5.89 -3.17 -7.76
N GLU A 222 -5.92 -2.91 -9.07
CA GLU A 222 -6.94 -2.07 -9.72
C GLU A 222 -8.08 -2.87 -10.39
N GLY A 223 -7.87 -4.17 -10.62
CA GLY A 223 -8.77 -5.03 -11.39
C GLY A 223 -8.61 -4.87 -12.92
N THR A 224 -9.27 -5.73 -13.70
CA THR A 224 -9.34 -5.57 -15.17
C THR A 224 -10.60 -4.80 -15.60
N ILE A 225 -10.58 -4.25 -16.83
CA ILE A 225 -11.73 -3.57 -17.44
C ILE A 225 -12.94 -4.53 -17.59
N THR A 226 -12.68 -5.83 -17.82
CA THR A 226 -13.71 -6.85 -18.04
C THR A 226 -14.08 -7.64 -16.77
N SER A 227 -13.12 -7.94 -15.91
CA SER A 227 -13.25 -8.68 -14.64
C SER A 227 -12.42 -8.03 -13.50
N PRO A 228 -12.87 -6.89 -12.92
CA PRO A 228 -12.32 -6.31 -11.69
C PRO A 228 -12.66 -7.11 -10.42
N ASP A 229 -13.49 -8.14 -10.56
CA ASP A 229 -13.91 -9.06 -9.52
C ASP A 229 -13.25 -10.45 -9.60
N GLU A 230 -12.41 -10.70 -10.61
CA GLU A 230 -11.63 -11.93 -10.77
C GLU A 230 -10.16 -11.56 -10.96
N SER A 231 -9.35 -11.65 -9.90
CA SER A 231 -7.92 -11.87 -10.08
C SER A 231 -7.70 -13.34 -10.44
N PHE A 232 -6.77 -13.68 -11.33
CA PHE A 232 -6.45 -15.08 -11.65
C PHE A 232 -6.48 -16.02 -10.42
N GLY A 233 -7.51 -16.87 -10.34
CA GLY A 233 -7.59 -17.96 -9.37
C GLY A 233 -8.16 -17.65 -7.97
N ASP A 234 -8.80 -16.49 -7.73
CA ASP A 234 -9.48 -16.21 -6.46
C ASP A 234 -10.85 -15.52 -6.65
N ASP A 235 -11.87 -15.93 -5.88
CA ASP A 235 -13.25 -15.41 -5.90
C ASP A 235 -13.37 -14.05 -5.18
N HIS A 236 -12.34 -13.21 -5.28
CA HIS A 236 -12.19 -11.99 -4.49
C HIS A 236 -12.01 -10.75 -5.35
N PRO A 237 -12.69 -9.63 -5.01
CA PRO A 237 -12.55 -8.39 -5.75
C PRO A 237 -11.16 -7.80 -5.61
N ALA A 238 -10.69 -7.12 -6.66
CA ALA A 238 -9.47 -6.33 -6.64
C ALA A 238 -9.50 -5.29 -5.50
N HIS A 239 -8.33 -4.87 -5.04
CA HIS A 239 -8.14 -4.13 -3.80
C HIS A 239 -8.97 -2.86 -3.76
N TYR A 240 -9.02 -2.08 -4.84
CA TYR A 240 -9.87 -0.90 -4.93
C TYR A 240 -11.34 -1.19 -4.58
N TYR A 241 -11.89 -2.24 -5.18
CA TYR A 241 -13.28 -2.61 -4.97
C TYR A 241 -13.50 -3.21 -3.59
N ALA A 242 -12.56 -4.02 -3.10
CA ALA A 242 -12.59 -4.57 -1.76
C ALA A 242 -12.59 -3.47 -0.68
N PHE A 243 -11.74 -2.45 -0.82
CA PHE A 243 -11.80 -1.25 0.03
C PHE A 243 -13.10 -0.46 -0.18
N GLY A 244 -13.59 -0.39 -1.42
CA GLY A 244 -14.91 0.17 -1.74
C GLY A 244 -16.05 -0.51 -0.99
N GLU A 245 -16.03 -1.84 -0.83
CA GLU A 245 -17.05 -2.56 -0.06
C GLU A 245 -17.05 -2.13 1.42
N ILE A 246 -15.87 -1.90 2.00
CA ILE A 246 -15.72 -1.38 3.37
C ILE A 246 -16.26 0.05 3.47
N TYR A 247 -15.90 0.91 2.52
CA TYR A 247 -16.30 2.32 2.53
C TYR A 247 -17.82 2.50 2.38
N HIS A 248 -18.40 1.83 1.39
CA HIS A 248 -19.83 1.86 1.09
C HIS A 248 -20.67 0.98 2.04
N GLY A 249 -20.03 0.04 2.74
CA GLY A 249 -20.66 -0.85 3.68
C GLY A 249 -21.53 -1.94 3.04
N ARG A 250 -21.23 -2.29 1.78
CA ARG A 250 -22.02 -3.19 0.93
C ARG A 250 -21.11 -3.88 -0.07
N ARG A 251 -21.35 -5.17 -0.35
CA ARG A 251 -20.63 -5.89 -1.41
C ARG A 251 -20.90 -5.32 -2.79
N LEU A 252 -19.91 -5.43 -3.67
CA LEU A 252 -20.06 -5.08 -5.08
C LEU A 252 -20.88 -6.16 -5.79
N LEU A 253 -21.90 -5.75 -6.55
CA LEU A 253 -22.69 -6.63 -7.40
C LEU A 253 -22.82 -6.06 -8.80
N LYS A 254 -22.91 -6.94 -9.80
CA LYS A 254 -23.26 -6.58 -11.17
C LYS A 254 -24.78 -6.56 -11.33
N VAL A 255 -25.37 -5.37 -11.49
CA VAL A 255 -26.81 -5.16 -11.66
C VAL A 255 -27.05 -4.44 -12.99
N GLY A 256 -27.79 -5.07 -13.90
CA GLY A 256 -28.13 -4.46 -15.20
C GLY A 256 -26.92 -4.06 -16.05
N GLY A 257 -25.83 -4.82 -15.98
CA GLY A 257 -24.58 -4.54 -16.69
C GLY A 257 -23.67 -3.50 -16.04
N SER A 258 -24.12 -2.81 -14.97
CA SER A 258 -23.32 -1.86 -14.20
C SER A 258 -22.97 -2.44 -12.82
N ARG A 259 -21.76 -2.16 -12.34
CA ARG A 259 -21.33 -2.60 -11.00
C ARG A 259 -21.76 -1.56 -9.95
N GLN A 260 -22.37 -2.02 -8.86
CA GLN A 260 -22.91 -1.18 -7.80
C GLN A 260 -22.67 -1.84 -6.43
N PHE A 261 -22.37 -1.03 -5.41
CA PHE A 261 -22.24 -1.50 -4.02
C PHE A 261 -23.62 -1.71 -3.38
N THR A 262 -24.38 -2.67 -3.89
CA THR A 262 -25.77 -2.97 -3.48
C THR A 262 -25.94 -4.37 -2.90
N GLY A 263 -24.86 -5.13 -2.74
CA GLY A 263 -24.88 -6.50 -2.26
C GLY A 263 -25.11 -6.66 -0.75
N ALA A 264 -24.63 -7.79 -0.22
CA ALA A 264 -24.72 -8.09 1.20
C ALA A 264 -24.09 -6.97 2.05
N PRO A 265 -24.62 -6.66 3.24
CA PRO A 265 -24.02 -5.68 4.15
C PRO A 265 -22.59 -6.04 4.55
N VAL A 266 -21.70 -5.04 4.51
CA VAL A 266 -20.32 -5.11 5.02
C VAL A 266 -20.21 -4.04 6.10
N PRO A 267 -20.67 -4.31 7.35
CA PRO A 267 -20.68 -3.31 8.39
C PRO A 267 -19.25 -2.86 8.72
N PHE A 268 -19.06 -1.54 8.89
CA PHE A 268 -17.78 -1.00 9.32
C PHE A 268 -17.48 -1.50 10.75
N PRO A 269 -16.28 -2.06 11.01
CA PRO A 269 -16.00 -2.71 12.29
C PRO A 269 -15.74 -1.71 13.42
N ASP A 270 -15.78 -2.19 14.66
CA ASP A 270 -15.23 -1.43 15.80
C ASP A 270 -13.70 -1.40 15.72
N THR A 271 -13.13 -0.21 15.92
CA THR A 271 -11.70 0.05 15.74
C THR A 271 -11.10 0.73 16.97
N ARG A 272 -9.81 0.49 17.19
CA ARG A 272 -8.99 1.25 18.12
C ARG A 272 -8.81 2.66 17.56
N PRO A 273 -8.96 3.72 18.37
CA PRO A 273 -8.93 5.09 17.89
C PRO A 273 -7.50 5.59 17.68
N MET A 274 -6.67 4.88 16.92
CA MET A 274 -5.32 5.31 16.56
C MET A 274 -5.42 6.64 15.79
N ALA A 275 -4.82 7.68 16.35
CA ALA A 275 -4.73 8.99 15.72
C ALA A 275 -3.78 8.96 14.52
N THR A 276 -3.94 9.91 13.62
CA THR A 276 -3.00 10.11 12.50
C THR A 276 -1.60 10.42 13.04
N VAL A 277 -0.61 9.66 12.59
CA VAL A 277 0.79 9.89 12.95
C VAL A 277 1.24 11.25 12.38
N PRO A 278 1.74 12.19 13.20
CA PRO A 278 2.22 13.47 12.71
C PRO A 278 3.45 13.32 11.81
N ALA A 279 3.68 14.31 10.94
CA ALA A 279 4.94 14.38 10.20
C ALA A 279 6.13 14.44 11.16
N GLY A 280 7.11 13.54 10.95
CA GLY A 280 8.23 13.37 11.86
C GLY A 280 7.89 12.58 13.14
N GLY A 281 6.73 11.92 13.20
CA GLY A 281 6.29 11.01 14.27
C GLY A 281 5.76 11.70 15.53
N TRP A 282 5.93 11.07 16.70
CA TRP A 282 5.38 11.54 17.97
C TRP A 282 6.39 12.37 18.81
N PRO A 283 6.43 13.71 18.72
CA PRO A 283 7.49 14.51 19.34
C PRO A 283 7.44 14.50 20.87
N HIS A 284 6.24 14.46 21.47
CA HIS A 284 6.02 14.63 22.91
C HIS A 284 5.60 13.33 23.64
N ALA A 285 5.95 12.17 23.08
CA ALA A 285 5.68 10.88 23.71
C ALA A 285 6.40 10.76 25.07
N SER A 286 5.68 10.27 26.09
CA SER A 286 6.24 9.94 27.41
C SER A 286 7.29 8.83 27.30
N VAL A 287 8.16 8.68 28.32
CA VAL A 287 9.24 7.67 28.29
C VAL A 287 8.72 6.24 28.03
N PRO A 288 7.63 5.76 28.66
CA PRO A 288 7.07 4.44 28.34
C PRO A 288 6.61 4.30 26.89
N VAL A 289 5.93 5.31 26.34
CA VAL A 289 5.45 5.31 24.94
C VAL A 289 6.63 5.33 23.98
N ARG A 290 7.66 6.16 24.27
CA ARG A 290 8.86 6.24 23.46
C ARG A 290 9.59 4.91 23.37
N ARG A 291 9.70 4.15 24.47
CA ARG A 291 10.28 2.80 24.43
C ARG A 291 9.50 1.84 23.51
N LEU A 292 8.17 1.93 23.47
CA LEU A 292 7.36 1.14 22.54
C LEU A 292 7.58 1.56 21.09
N LEU A 293 7.65 2.87 20.82
CA LEU A 293 7.96 3.41 19.50
C LEU A 293 9.34 2.97 19.02
N ASP A 294 10.36 3.09 19.86
CA ASP A 294 11.73 2.72 19.55
C ASP A 294 11.85 1.20 19.31
N HIS A 295 11.15 0.39 20.10
CA HIS A 295 11.10 -1.06 19.90
C HIS A 295 10.41 -1.44 18.58
N PHE A 296 9.30 -0.78 18.26
CA PHE A 296 8.60 -0.95 16.99
C PHE A 296 9.51 -0.60 15.81
N ASP A 297 10.12 0.59 15.81
CA ASP A 297 10.96 1.05 14.71
C ASP A 297 12.23 0.21 14.56
N THR A 298 12.85 -0.21 15.67
CA THR A 298 14.01 -1.14 15.62
C THR A 298 13.63 -2.47 14.99
N THR A 299 12.44 -2.99 15.31
CA THR A 299 11.94 -4.24 14.70
C THR A 299 11.63 -4.03 13.22
N TYR A 300 11.09 -2.87 12.84
CA TYR A 300 10.83 -2.52 11.45
C TYR A 300 12.13 -2.40 10.64
N HIS A 301 13.19 -1.78 11.19
CA HIS A 301 14.51 -1.76 10.57
C HIS A 301 15.04 -3.17 10.33
N ALA A 302 14.94 -4.04 11.34
CA ALA A 302 15.36 -5.43 11.20
C ALA A 302 14.57 -6.17 10.10
N VAL A 303 13.27 -5.90 9.95
CA VAL A 303 12.46 -6.46 8.84
C VAL A 303 13.03 -6.00 7.49
N LEU A 304 13.26 -4.69 7.31
CA LEU A 304 13.76 -4.13 6.05
C LEU A 304 15.14 -4.68 5.67
N ASP A 305 16.07 -4.71 6.62
CA ASP A 305 17.44 -5.20 6.38
C ASP A 305 17.46 -6.71 6.10
N THR A 306 16.60 -7.47 6.78
CA THR A 306 16.49 -8.92 6.57
C THR A 306 15.82 -9.24 5.23
N LEU A 307 14.81 -8.44 4.80
CA LEU A 307 14.26 -8.54 3.45
C LEU A 307 15.34 -8.24 2.40
N GLU A 308 16.11 -7.17 2.55
CA GLU A 308 17.20 -6.86 1.61
C GLU A 308 18.22 -8.00 1.53
N THR A 309 18.59 -8.59 2.68
CA THR A 309 19.48 -9.75 2.76
C THR A 309 18.90 -10.98 2.04
N ALA A 310 17.58 -11.20 2.10
CA ALA A 310 16.95 -12.34 1.46
C ALA A 310 17.14 -12.36 -0.07
N TRP A 311 17.09 -11.20 -0.72
CA TRP A 311 17.37 -11.08 -2.16
C TRP A 311 18.86 -10.83 -2.47
N ASP A 312 19.72 -10.70 -1.46
CA ASP A 312 21.17 -10.59 -1.61
C ASP A 312 21.82 -11.98 -1.77
N GLY A 313 21.49 -12.63 -2.88
CA GLY A 313 21.96 -13.99 -3.20
C GLY A 313 20.89 -15.07 -3.09
N GLY A 314 19.66 -14.72 -2.69
CA GLY A 314 18.50 -15.63 -2.68
C GLY A 314 18.50 -16.57 -1.48
N ASP A 315 18.46 -16.03 -0.26
CA ASP A 315 18.36 -16.78 0.99
C ASP A 315 16.89 -16.89 1.47
N PRO A 316 16.24 -18.05 1.32
CA PRO A 316 14.85 -18.22 1.77
C PRO A 316 14.72 -18.24 3.29
N SER A 317 15.80 -18.56 4.02
CA SER A 317 15.78 -18.53 5.48
C SER A 317 15.73 -17.10 6.02
N ALA A 318 16.43 -16.16 5.37
CA ALA A 318 16.31 -14.74 5.63
C ALA A 318 14.89 -14.23 5.35
N LEU A 319 14.26 -14.62 4.22
CA LEU A 319 12.87 -14.23 3.95
C LEU A 319 11.90 -14.73 5.05
N ARG A 320 12.03 -15.99 5.48
CA ARG A 320 11.22 -16.52 6.59
C ARG A 320 11.48 -15.77 7.90
N ALA A 321 12.72 -15.39 8.18
CA ALA A 321 13.08 -14.60 9.35
C ALA A 321 12.46 -13.19 9.28
N ALA A 322 12.47 -12.54 8.13
CA ALA A 322 11.82 -11.25 7.91
C ALA A 322 10.31 -11.33 8.12
N VAL A 323 9.64 -12.35 7.55
CA VAL A 323 8.21 -12.59 7.76
C VAL A 323 7.90 -12.84 9.24
N HIS A 324 8.75 -13.57 9.95
CA HIS A 324 8.61 -13.77 11.40
C HIS A 324 8.74 -12.45 12.17
N ALA A 325 9.76 -11.64 11.88
CA ALA A 325 9.96 -10.32 12.48
C ALA A 325 8.78 -9.37 12.21
N MET A 326 8.21 -9.43 11.00
CA MET A 326 7.07 -8.64 10.59
C MET A 326 5.80 -8.98 11.39
N ARG A 327 5.59 -10.27 11.73
CA ARG A 327 4.53 -10.68 12.67
C ARG A 327 4.78 -10.11 14.08
N GLY A 328 6.05 -10.01 14.47
CA GLY A 328 6.48 -9.41 15.74
C GLY A 328 6.12 -7.92 15.89
N LEU A 329 5.88 -7.19 14.80
CA LEU A 329 5.48 -5.78 14.82
C LEU A 329 4.09 -5.55 15.44
N GLU A 330 3.20 -6.54 15.38
CA GLU A 330 1.80 -6.37 15.78
C GLU A 330 1.65 -6.04 17.28
N THR A 331 2.40 -6.73 18.14
CA THR A 331 2.28 -6.55 19.60
C THR A 331 2.60 -5.10 20.03
N PRO A 332 3.75 -4.51 19.67
CA PRO A 332 4.02 -3.12 19.99
C PRO A 332 3.08 -2.15 19.26
N ALA A 333 2.66 -2.44 18.02
CA ALA A 333 1.69 -1.60 17.32
C ALA A 333 0.35 -1.51 18.06
N VAL A 334 -0.25 -2.66 18.39
CA VAL A 334 -1.52 -2.71 19.12
C VAL A 334 -1.38 -2.09 20.50
N ALA A 335 -0.27 -2.31 21.21
CA ALA A 335 -0.02 -1.68 22.51
C ALA A 335 -0.01 -0.15 22.42
N LEU A 336 0.60 0.44 21.38
CA LEU A 336 0.54 1.88 21.14
C LEU A 336 -0.91 2.36 20.92
N MET A 337 -1.69 1.60 20.16
CA MET A 337 -3.09 1.91 19.85
C MET A 337 -4.04 1.80 21.05
N GLU A 338 -3.58 1.34 22.22
CA GLU A 338 -4.34 1.33 23.48
C GLU A 338 -3.97 2.50 24.41
N ILE A 339 -2.94 3.29 24.07
CA ILE A 339 -2.46 4.39 24.91
C ILE A 339 -3.02 5.71 24.38
N GLY A 340 -3.87 6.37 25.18
CA GLY A 340 -4.41 7.69 24.88
C GLY A 340 -3.33 8.77 24.82
N ILE A 341 -3.47 9.70 23.88
CA ILE A 341 -2.58 10.85 23.76
C ILE A 341 -3.06 11.94 24.74
N PRO A 342 -2.21 12.43 25.67
CA PRO A 342 -2.63 13.44 26.63
C PRO A 342 -3.13 14.73 25.96
N GLY A 343 -4.33 15.17 26.31
CA GLY A 343 -4.90 16.42 25.85
C GLY A 343 -5.43 16.42 24.41
N THR A 344 -5.43 15.29 23.70
CA THR A 344 -6.00 15.17 22.35
C THR A 344 -6.86 13.90 22.21
N PRO A 345 -7.93 13.92 21.39
CA PRO A 345 -8.66 12.70 21.07
C PRO A 345 -7.77 11.67 20.34
N GLY A 346 -7.91 10.40 20.70
CA GLY A 346 -7.23 9.29 20.04
C GLY A 346 -5.99 8.77 20.77
N ASN A 347 -5.46 7.68 20.23
CA ASN A 347 -4.38 6.90 20.79
C ASN A 347 -3.13 6.99 19.90
N TYR A 348 -1.97 6.69 20.48
CA TYR A 348 -0.74 6.57 19.70
C TYR A 348 -0.84 5.44 18.66
N GLY A 349 0.12 5.39 17.75
CA GLY A 349 0.26 4.28 16.83
C GLY A 349 1.69 4.13 16.32
N PRO A 350 1.99 3.03 15.63
CA PRO A 350 3.30 2.79 15.04
C PRO A 350 3.64 3.86 13.99
N GLN A 351 4.91 4.26 13.93
CA GLN A 351 5.37 5.35 13.04
C GLN A 351 6.18 4.87 11.84
N PHE A 352 6.60 3.60 11.81
CA PHE A 352 7.34 2.99 10.69
C PHE A 352 8.51 3.87 10.21
N ARG A 353 9.32 4.38 11.14
CA ARG A 353 10.43 5.23 10.72
C ARG A 353 11.45 4.39 9.98
N PRO A 354 11.86 4.76 8.75
CA PRO A 354 13.00 4.11 8.12
C PRO A 354 14.28 4.37 8.92
N PRO A 355 15.32 3.54 8.75
CA PRO A 355 16.62 3.84 9.34
C PRO A 355 17.15 5.16 8.75
N LEU A 356 17.91 5.93 9.54
CA LEU A 356 18.54 7.14 9.03
C LEU A 356 19.46 6.74 7.88
N SER A 357 19.18 7.21 6.66
CA SER A 357 20.05 6.93 5.52
C SER A 357 21.48 7.34 5.85
N SER A 358 22.42 6.41 5.75
CA SER A 358 23.85 6.65 5.94
C SER A 358 24.49 7.42 4.77
N ARG A 359 23.69 8.02 3.88
CA ARG A 359 24.21 8.87 2.81
C ARG A 359 24.68 10.21 3.39
N PRO A 360 25.91 10.63 3.09
CA PRO A 360 26.29 12.02 3.32
C PRO A 360 25.32 12.91 2.56
N THR A 361 24.74 13.87 3.28
CA THR A 361 24.05 15.00 2.66
C THR A 361 25.11 15.82 1.93
N GLY A 362 25.14 15.68 0.60
CA GLY A 362 25.93 16.53 -0.30
C GLY A 362 27.19 15.88 -0.86
N GLN A 363 27.29 15.87 -2.19
CA GLN A 363 27.93 16.97 -2.92
C GLN A 363 27.10 17.34 -4.13
#